data_AF-A0A8T3TIN3-F1
#
_entry.id   AF-A0A8T3TIN3-F1
#
_cell.length_a   1.000
_cell.length_b   1.000
_cell.length_c   1.000
_cell.angle_alpha   90.00
_cell.angle_beta   90.00
_cell.angle_gamma   90.00
#
_symmetry.space_group_name_H-M   'P 1'
#
loop_
_entity.id
_entity.type
_entity.pdbx_description
1 polymer ?
#
loop_
_entity_poly.entity_id
_entity_poly.type
_entity_poly.pdbx_seq_one_letter_code
_entity_poly.pdbx_strand_id
1 'polypeptide(L)'
;AVVNALVAASGQLGLPHRTGIIESKDAFYAEIRAGSMPLADELTRRWSAYRQAGVLASEMEAAALFVIAAWKGLRAGCVVQVSDNQYAGHHLGPEIPMDDTIRVAVEAVRGLIRSDLMGPND
;
A
#
# COMPACT_ATOMS: atom_id res chain seq x y z
N ALA A 1 -5.45 -5.70 -13.18
CA ALA A 1 -5.54 -7.13 -12.80
C ALA A 1 -5.24 -7.34 -11.32
N VAL A 2 -4.00 -7.15 -10.85
CA VAL A 2 -3.61 -7.48 -9.45
C VAL A 2 -4.37 -6.68 -8.39
N VAL A 3 -4.50 -5.35 -8.55
CA VAL A 3 -5.26 -4.51 -7.62
C VAL A 3 -6.73 -4.94 -7.53
N ASN A 4 -7.38 -5.26 -8.66
CA ASN A 4 -8.76 -5.76 -8.67
C ASN A 4 -8.88 -7.11 -7.95
N ALA A 5 -7.88 -8.00 -8.08
CA ALA A 5 -7.85 -9.26 -7.35
C ALA A 5 -7.73 -9.03 -5.83
N LEU A 6 -6.92 -8.06 -5.40
CA LEU A 6 -6.83 -7.65 -3.99
C LEU A 6 -8.15 -7.08 -3.47
N VAL A 7 -8.80 -6.19 -4.23
CA VAL A 7 -10.12 -5.63 -3.89
C VAL A 7 -11.19 -6.73 -3.78
N ALA A 8 -11.22 -7.65 -4.74
CA ALA A 8 -12.15 -8.78 -4.71
C ALA A 8 -11.89 -9.70 -3.51
N ALA A 9 -10.62 -10.01 -3.21
CA ALA A 9 -10.23 -10.81 -2.04
C ALA A 9 -10.64 -10.13 -0.72
N SER A 10 -10.39 -8.83 -0.56
CA SER A 10 -10.85 -8.07 0.62
C SER A 10 -12.38 -8.10 0.75
N GLY A 11 -13.11 -7.94 -0.35
CA GLY A 11 -14.57 -8.05 -0.37
C GLY A 11 -15.08 -9.43 0.03
N GLN A 12 -14.48 -10.50 -0.49
CA GLN A 12 -14.83 -11.89 -0.15
C GLN A 12 -14.57 -12.23 1.33
N LEU A 13 -13.50 -11.69 1.89
CA LEU A 13 -13.14 -11.87 3.30
C LEU A 13 -13.94 -10.97 4.24
N GLY A 14 -14.74 -10.03 3.72
CA GLY A 14 -15.51 -9.08 4.51
C GLY A 14 -14.62 -8.06 5.24
N LEU A 15 -13.41 -7.80 4.73
CA LEU A 15 -12.42 -6.94 5.38
C LEU A 15 -12.54 -5.48 4.89
N PRO A 16 -12.49 -4.50 5.81
CA PRO A 16 -12.47 -3.10 5.43
C PRO A 16 -11.19 -2.79 4.66
N HIS A 17 -11.31 -2.07 3.55
CA HIS A 17 -10.16 -1.70 2.73
C HIS A 17 -10.37 -0.35 2.05
N ARG A 18 -9.26 0.24 1.59
CA ARG A 18 -9.21 1.46 0.79
C ARG A 18 -8.29 1.23 -0.40
N THR A 19 -8.65 1.76 -1.55
CA THR A 19 -7.84 1.65 -2.78
C THR A 19 -7.48 3.05 -3.26
N GLY A 20 -6.20 3.28 -3.52
CA GLY A 20 -5.69 4.58 -3.91
C GLY A 20 -4.16 4.58 -3.98
N ILE A 21 -3.60 5.78 -4.10
CA ILE A 21 -2.16 5.99 -4.17
C ILE A 21 -1.55 5.85 -2.77
N ILE A 22 -0.40 5.19 -2.69
CA ILE A 22 0.48 5.17 -1.53
C ILE A 22 1.82 5.79 -1.92
N GLU A 23 2.54 6.31 -0.93
CA GLU A 23 3.87 6.87 -1.13
C GLU A 23 4.95 5.87 -0.73
N SER A 24 6.01 5.77 -1.54
CA SER A 24 7.23 5.03 -1.20
C SER A 24 8.35 6.02 -0.91
N LYS A 25 9.10 5.80 0.18
CA LYS A 25 10.25 6.60 0.58
C LYS A 25 11.47 5.76 0.92
N ASP A 26 12.65 6.37 0.86
CA ASP A 26 13.91 5.73 1.24
C ASP A 26 14.29 5.97 2.71
N ALA A 27 13.66 6.94 3.38
CA ALA A 27 14.07 7.40 4.70
C ALA A 27 12.90 7.44 5.70
N PHE A 28 12.72 6.34 6.44
CA PHE A 28 11.68 6.23 7.47
C PHE A 28 11.68 7.39 8.47
N TYR A 29 12.85 7.75 9.03
CA TYR A 29 12.93 8.83 10.01
C TYR A 29 12.64 10.22 9.44
N ALA A 30 12.73 10.40 8.11
CA ALA A 30 12.37 11.67 7.47
C ALA A 30 10.84 11.89 7.44
N GLU A 31 10.06 10.83 7.58
CA GLU A 31 8.61 10.90 7.81
C GLU A 31 8.34 11.24 9.28
N ILE A 32 8.73 10.35 10.20
CA ILE A 32 8.29 10.43 11.60
C ILE A 32 8.97 11.54 12.42
N ARG A 33 10.09 12.09 11.91
CA ARG A 33 10.87 13.16 12.58
C ARG A 33 11.22 14.30 11.62
N ALA A 34 10.34 14.60 10.67
CA ALA A 34 10.57 15.63 9.65
C ALA A 34 11.10 16.96 10.21
N GLY A 35 10.54 17.44 11.33
CA GLY A 35 10.93 18.71 11.95
C GLY A 35 12.37 18.77 12.52
N SER A 36 13.00 17.63 12.80
CA SER A 36 14.40 17.58 13.27
C SER A 36 15.41 17.31 12.16
N MET A 37 14.96 17.12 10.91
CA MET A 37 15.83 16.84 9.78
C MET A 37 16.39 18.13 9.18
N PRO A 38 17.61 18.11 8.60
CA PRO A 38 18.18 19.27 7.90
C PRO A 38 17.31 19.82 6.76
N LEU A 39 16.41 19.01 6.19
CA LEU A 39 15.48 19.36 5.12
C LEU A 39 14.02 19.49 5.62
N ALA A 40 13.82 19.89 6.88
CA ALA A 40 12.50 19.93 7.52
C ALA A 40 11.42 20.66 6.70
N ASP A 41 11.74 21.83 6.14
CA ASP A 41 10.78 22.63 5.36
C ASP A 41 10.34 21.94 4.07
N GLU A 42 11.24 21.19 3.44
CA GLU A 42 10.92 20.44 2.23
C GLU A 42 10.07 19.21 2.55
N LEU A 43 10.50 18.43 3.54
CA LEU A 43 9.78 17.24 3.99
C LEU A 43 8.36 17.59 4.43
N THR A 44 8.20 18.64 5.24
CA THR A 44 6.89 19.09 5.73
C THR A 44 5.98 19.52 4.57
N ARG A 45 6.51 20.28 3.60
CA ARG A 45 5.75 20.67 2.40
C ARG A 45 5.32 19.46 1.57
N ARG A 46 6.23 18.50 1.38
CA ARG A 46 5.98 17.29 0.60
C ARG A 46 4.89 16.43 1.23
N TRP A 47 4.96 16.19 2.54
CA TRP A 47 3.94 15.45 3.28
C TRP A 47 2.57 16.14 3.24
N SER A 48 2.54 17.46 3.36
CA SER A 48 1.31 18.24 3.22
C SER A 48 0.69 18.08 1.83
N ALA A 49 1.52 18.08 0.77
CA ALA A 49 1.06 17.86 -0.60
C ALA A 49 0.46 16.45 -0.78
N TYR A 50 1.14 15.39 -0.30
CA TYR A 50 0.62 14.02 -0.38
C TYR A 50 -0.72 13.86 0.34
N ARG A 51 -0.84 14.42 1.55
CA ARG A 51 -2.09 14.38 2.32
C ARG A 51 -3.22 15.11 1.58
N GLN A 52 -2.96 16.31 1.04
CA GLN A 52 -3.95 17.07 0.28
C GLN A 52 -4.36 16.37 -1.03
N ALA A 53 -3.44 15.62 -1.65
CA ALA A 53 -3.70 14.82 -2.84
C ALA A 53 -4.48 13.51 -2.55
N GLY A 54 -4.73 13.19 -1.28
CA GLY A 54 -5.45 11.98 -0.89
C GLY A 54 -4.62 10.70 -0.93
N VAL A 55 -3.29 10.80 -0.84
CA VAL A 55 -2.41 9.64 -0.63
C VAL A 55 -2.81 8.95 0.67
N LEU A 56 -3.02 7.63 0.60
CA LEU A 56 -3.66 6.86 1.66
C LEU A 56 -2.70 6.39 2.74
N ALA A 57 -1.49 6.01 2.36
CA ALA A 57 -0.49 5.45 3.26
C ALA A 57 0.92 5.75 2.75
N SER A 58 1.90 5.53 3.62
CA SER A 58 3.32 5.63 3.31
C SER A 58 4.01 4.30 3.65
N GLU A 59 4.85 3.83 2.73
CA GLU A 59 5.65 2.60 2.80
C GLU A 59 6.98 2.84 2.06
N MET A 60 7.73 1.81 1.66
CA MET A 60 9.12 2.00 1.20
C MET A 60 9.50 1.19 -0.06
N GLU A 61 8.62 0.37 -0.64
CA GLU A 61 9.00 -0.64 -1.64
C GLU A 61 8.16 -0.59 -2.93
N ALA A 62 6.89 -0.21 -2.85
CA ALA A 62 5.92 -0.42 -3.93
C ALA A 62 6.29 0.31 -5.23
N ALA A 63 6.73 1.57 -5.15
CA ALA A 63 7.12 2.35 -6.32
C ALA A 63 8.24 1.68 -7.12
N ALA A 64 9.28 1.18 -6.43
CA ALA A 64 10.39 0.48 -7.07
C ALA A 64 9.92 -0.82 -7.73
N LEU A 65 9.12 -1.63 -7.01
CA LEU A 65 8.57 -2.88 -7.52
C LEU A 65 7.66 -2.67 -8.74
N PHE A 66 6.86 -1.61 -8.76
CA PHE A 66 5.98 -1.29 -9.88
C PHE A 66 6.77 -0.89 -11.13
N VAL A 67 7.84 -0.09 -10.97
CA VAL A 67 8.72 0.28 -12.09
C VAL A 67 9.45 -0.95 -12.65
N ILE A 68 10.00 -1.80 -11.79
CA ILE A 68 10.70 -3.03 -12.21
C ILE A 68 9.74 -3.98 -12.92
N ALA A 69 8.54 -4.17 -12.37
CA ALA A 69 7.53 -5.03 -12.99
C ALA A 69 7.10 -4.52 -14.37
N ALA A 70 6.85 -3.22 -14.49
CA ALA A 70 6.52 -2.60 -15.77
C ALA A 70 7.63 -2.79 -16.81
N TRP A 71 8.89 -2.59 -16.42
CA TRP A 71 10.05 -2.83 -17.30
C TRP A 71 10.17 -4.30 -17.72
N LYS A 72 9.88 -5.24 -16.82
CA LYS A 72 9.94 -6.69 -17.07
C LYS A 72 8.69 -7.26 -17.77
N GLY A 73 7.65 -6.46 -18.03
CA GLY A 73 6.38 -6.96 -18.55
C GLY A 73 5.62 -7.86 -17.56
N LEU A 74 5.87 -7.69 -16.25
CA LEU A 74 5.23 -8.43 -15.17
C LEU A 74 4.03 -7.67 -14.60
N ARG A 75 3.13 -8.40 -13.93
CA ARG A 75 2.01 -7.82 -13.18
C ARG A 75 2.44 -7.60 -11.73
N ALA A 76 2.15 -6.42 -11.16
CA ALA A 76 2.40 -6.12 -9.76
C ALA A 76 1.19 -5.43 -9.11
N GLY A 77 1.12 -5.52 -7.78
CA GLY A 77 0.15 -4.85 -6.93
C GLY A 77 0.67 -4.86 -5.49
N CYS A 78 0.09 -4.01 -4.65
CA CYS A 78 0.52 -3.86 -3.26
C CYS A 78 -0.73 -3.86 -2.36
N VAL A 79 -0.61 -4.54 -1.22
CA VAL A 79 -1.55 -4.47 -0.11
C VAL A 79 -0.74 -4.21 1.15
N VAL A 80 -1.17 -3.24 1.94
CA VAL A 80 -0.48 -2.82 3.17
C VAL A 80 -1.46 -2.83 4.33
N GLN A 81 -0.96 -3.20 5.51
CA GLN A 81 -1.66 -2.99 6.75
C GLN A 81 -1.36 -1.59 7.28
N VAL A 82 -2.39 -0.86 7.72
CA VAL A 82 -2.20 0.40 8.42
C VAL A 82 -1.81 0.09 9.86
N SER A 83 -0.53 0.22 10.19
CA SER A 83 -0.01 0.03 11.55
C SER A 83 -0.20 1.27 12.43
N ASP A 84 -0.17 2.45 11.84
CA ASP A 84 -0.34 3.71 12.55
C ASP A 84 -0.89 4.83 11.65
N ASN A 85 -1.33 5.93 12.27
CA ASN A 85 -1.68 7.16 11.59
C ASN A 85 -1.11 8.35 12.35
N GLN A 86 0.04 8.86 11.87
CA GLN A 86 0.75 9.99 12.47
C GLN A 86 -0.08 11.28 12.60
N TYR A 87 -1.20 11.39 11.89
CA TYR A 87 -2.10 12.54 11.95
C TYR A 87 -3.30 12.33 12.87
N ALA A 88 -3.46 11.14 13.47
CA ALA A 88 -4.51 10.87 14.45
C ALA A 88 -4.25 11.57 15.80
N GLY A 89 -3.02 12.07 16.03
CA GLY A 89 -2.62 12.73 17.28
C GLY A 89 -2.41 11.77 18.46
N HIS A 90 -2.53 10.47 18.22
CA HIS A 90 -2.27 9.38 19.15
C HIS A 90 -1.90 8.12 18.34
N HIS A 91 -1.19 7.18 18.97
CA HIS A 91 -0.99 5.85 18.38
C HIS A 91 -2.33 5.14 18.28
N LEU A 92 -2.57 4.47 17.14
CA LEU A 92 -3.84 3.78 16.87
C LEU A 92 -4.10 2.56 17.77
N GLY A 93 -3.15 2.17 18.62
CA GLY A 93 -3.28 1.06 19.57
C GLY A 93 -2.14 0.05 19.43
N PRO A 94 -2.29 -1.16 19.99
CA PRO A 94 -1.31 -2.22 19.80
C PRO A 94 -1.24 -2.65 18.32
N GLU A 95 -0.08 -3.17 17.92
CA GLU A 95 0.10 -3.73 16.58
C GLU A 95 -0.93 -4.83 16.33
N ILE A 96 -1.71 -4.67 15.25
CA ILE A 96 -2.70 -5.65 14.85
C ILE A 96 -1.98 -6.79 14.11
N PRO A 97 -2.30 -8.07 14.36
CA PRO A 97 -1.73 -9.18 13.60
C PRO A 97 -1.95 -9.00 12.09
N MET A 98 -0.92 -9.29 11.29
CA MET A 98 -0.96 -9.12 9.83
C MET A 98 -1.79 -10.19 9.10
N ASP A 99 -2.40 -11.10 9.84
CA ASP A 99 -3.15 -12.27 9.34
C ASP A 99 -4.16 -11.90 8.25
N ASP A 100 -4.94 -10.83 8.45
CA ASP A 100 -5.95 -10.41 7.48
C ASP A 100 -5.33 -9.88 6.18
N THR A 101 -4.24 -9.11 6.27
CA THR A 101 -3.49 -8.64 5.10
C THR A 101 -2.88 -9.81 4.32
N ILE A 102 -2.34 -10.80 5.03
CA ILE A 102 -1.80 -12.03 4.43
C ILE A 102 -2.92 -12.84 3.76
N ARG A 103 -4.08 -12.99 4.41
CA ARG A 103 -5.25 -13.68 3.83
C ARG A 103 -5.73 -13.01 2.55
N VAL A 104 -5.78 -11.68 2.52
CA VAL A 104 -6.12 -10.91 1.31
C VAL A 104 -5.11 -11.20 0.20
N ALA A 105 -3.81 -11.11 0.48
CA ALA A 105 -2.77 -11.38 -0.51
C ALA A 105 -2.86 -12.81 -1.08
N VAL A 106 -3.03 -13.80 -0.21
CA VAL A 106 -3.16 -15.21 -0.60
C VAL A 106 -4.42 -15.44 -1.45
N GLU A 107 -5.57 -14.91 -1.06
CA GLU A 107 -6.80 -15.11 -1.84
C GLU A 107 -6.76 -14.37 -3.18
N ALA A 108 -6.14 -13.19 -3.24
CA ALA A 108 -5.92 -12.49 -4.49
C ALA A 108 -5.03 -13.30 -5.45
N VAL A 109 -3.95 -13.90 -4.96
CA VAL A 109 -3.08 -14.78 -5.75
C VAL A 109 -3.85 -16.01 -6.23
N ARG A 110 -4.68 -16.64 -5.39
CA ARG A 110 -5.57 -17.75 -5.82
C ARG A 110 -6.53 -17.31 -6.93
N GLY A 111 -7.14 -16.13 -6.79
CA GLY A 111 -8.01 -15.55 -7.81
C GLY A 111 -7.30 -15.32 -9.15
N LEU A 112 -6.07 -14.82 -9.09
CA LEU A 112 -5.23 -14.63 -10.28
C LEU A 112 -4.87 -15.97 -10.94
N ILE A 113 -4.45 -16.97 -10.16
CA ILE A 113 -4.16 -18.33 -10.67
C ILE A 113 -5.38 -18.90 -11.40
N ARG A 114 -6.56 -18.85 -10.79
CA ARG A 114 -7.81 -19.32 -11.43
C ARG A 114 -8.08 -18.57 -12.74
N SER A 115 -7.94 -17.24 -12.73
CA SER A 115 -8.18 -16.41 -13.92
C SER A 115 -7.19 -16.71 -15.05
N ASP A 116 -5.92 -16.91 -14.72
CA ASP A 116 -4.88 -17.22 -15.70
C ASP A 116 -5.08 -18.61 -16.33
N LEU A 117 -5.58 -19.58 -15.55
CA LEU A 117 -5.89 -20.93 -16.03
C LEU A 117 -7.12 -20.99 -16.95
N MET A 118 -8.10 -20.11 -16.76
CA MET A 118 -9.31 -20.06 -17.58
C MET A 118 -9.09 -19.37 -18.94
N GLY A 119 -7.95 -18.68 -19.12
CA GLY A 119 -7.67 -17.87 -20.31
C GLY A 119 -8.52 -16.58 -20.37
N PRO A 120 -8.24 -15.67 -21.30
CA PRO A 120 -9.16 -14.58 -21.60
C PRO A 120 -10.47 -15.17 -22.13
N ASN A 121 -11.61 -14.84 -21.51
CA ASN A 121 -12.95 -15.30 -21.91
C ASN A 121 -13.07 -15.44 -23.45
N ASP A 122 -13.42 -16.64 -23.91
CA ASP A 122 -14.06 -16.86 -25.21
C ASP A 122 -15.42 -16.13 -25.27
#